data_AF-A0A539E3R4-F1
#
_entry.id   AF-A0A539E3R4-F1
#
_cell.length_a   1.000
_cell.length_b   1.000
_cell.length_c   1.000
_cell.angle_alpha   90.00
_cell.angle_beta   90.00
_cell.angle_gamma   90.00
#
_symmetry.space_group_name_H-M   'P 1'
#
loop_
_entity.id
_entity.type
_entity.pdbx_description
1 polymer ?
#
loop_
_entity_poly.entity_id
_entity_poly.type
_entity_poly.pdbx_seq_one_letter_code
_entity_poly.pdbx_strand_id
1 'polypeptide(L)'
;MEVKPPPLDIKVSHRVQPTYTWLSQNVFGKICSYCHATRQPYLLVYDSIQTVVKPGKPLESRLYFMVATGQMPKGGKLSEEKKWAIYHWIKNGAKND
;
A
#
# COMPACT_ATOMS: atom_id res chain seq x y z
N MET A 1 1.31 19.39 1.13
CA MET A 1 1.68 18.46 0.05
C MET A 1 0.42 17.79 -0.42
N GLU A 2 0.07 17.92 -1.69
CA GLU A 2 -1.13 17.29 -2.27
C GLU A 2 -0.79 15.84 -2.65
N VAL A 3 -1.54 14.86 -2.14
CA VAL A 3 -1.39 13.45 -2.53
C VAL A 3 -2.27 13.19 -3.74
N LYS A 4 -1.67 12.72 -4.84
CA LYS A 4 -2.35 12.46 -6.10
C LYS A 4 -2.46 10.95 -6.34
N PRO A 5 -3.44 10.49 -7.14
CA PRO A 5 -3.45 9.13 -7.65
C PRO A 5 -2.11 8.82 -8.35
N PRO A 6 -1.63 7.56 -8.29
CA PRO A 6 -0.43 7.19 -9.01
C PRO A 6 -0.71 7.31 -10.52
N PRO A 7 0.29 7.68 -11.34
CA PRO A 7 0.10 7.80 -12.78
C PRO A 7 -0.44 6.48 -13.36
N LEU A 8 -1.42 6.61 -14.25
CA LEU A 8 -1.93 5.49 -15.06
C LEU A 8 -0.85 5.08 -16.05
N ASP A 9 0.02 4.16 -15.68
CA ASP A 9 0.87 3.50 -16.67
C ASP A 9 0.16 2.23 -17.14
N ILE A 10 -0.25 2.19 -18.40
CA ILE A 10 -0.94 1.04 -19.03
C ILE A 10 0.02 -0.17 -19.13
N LYS A 11 1.29 -0.02 -18.73
CA LYS A 11 2.24 -1.13 -18.55
C LYS A 11 2.31 -1.69 -17.13
N VAL A 12 1.27 -1.55 -16.30
CA VAL A 12 1.15 -2.39 -15.10
C VAL A 12 1.13 -3.84 -15.57
N SER A 13 2.27 -4.50 -15.42
CA SER A 13 2.44 -5.91 -15.74
C SER A 13 1.29 -6.69 -15.12
N HIS A 14 0.66 -7.62 -15.86
CA HIS A 14 -0.39 -8.51 -15.35
C HIS A 14 0.00 -9.26 -14.05
N ARG A 15 1.28 -9.20 -13.68
CA ARG A 15 1.86 -9.72 -12.45
C ARG A 15 1.61 -8.86 -11.21
N VAL A 16 1.16 -7.61 -11.34
CA VAL A 16 0.85 -6.71 -10.22
C VAL A 16 -0.64 -6.78 -9.96
N GLN A 17 -1.02 -7.20 -8.75
CA GLN A 17 -2.43 -7.35 -8.38
C GLN A 17 -2.77 -6.42 -7.21
N PRO A 18 -3.88 -5.66 -7.29
CA PRO A 18 -4.34 -4.79 -6.21
C PRO A 18 -5.14 -5.57 -5.16
N THR A 19 -4.57 -6.65 -4.65
CA THR A 19 -5.16 -7.58 -3.67
C THR A 19 -4.36 -7.55 -2.37
N TYR A 20 -4.99 -7.86 -1.23
CA TYR A 20 -4.26 -7.92 0.04
C TYR A 20 -3.23 -9.05 0.02
N THR A 21 -3.60 -10.21 -0.54
CA THR A 21 -2.67 -11.33 -0.70
C THR A 21 -1.42 -10.94 -1.49
N TRP A 22 -1.56 -10.25 -2.64
CA TRP A 22 -0.41 -9.83 -3.44
C TRP A 22 0.44 -8.78 -2.72
N LEU A 23 -0.20 -7.79 -2.10
CA LEU A 23 0.48 -6.75 -1.35
C LEU A 23 1.26 -7.32 -0.16
N SER A 24 0.68 -8.26 0.56
CA SER A 24 1.33 -8.94 1.69
C SER A 24 2.62 -9.65 1.26
N GLN A 25 2.61 -10.31 0.10
CA GLN A 25 3.76 -11.05 -0.41
C GLN A 25 4.81 -10.16 -1.11
N ASN A 26 4.39 -9.10 -1.79
CA ASN A 26 5.26 -8.36 -2.72
C ASN A 26 5.63 -6.95 -2.24
N VAL A 27 4.92 -6.45 -1.23
CA VAL A 27 5.13 -5.10 -0.70
C VAL A 27 5.31 -5.14 0.81
N PHE A 28 4.27 -5.50 1.58
CA PHE A 28 4.31 -5.42 3.04
C PHE A 28 5.34 -6.38 3.63
N GLY A 29 5.35 -7.65 3.19
CA GLY A 29 6.27 -8.66 3.68
C GLY A 29 7.73 -8.47 3.25
N LYS A 30 7.97 -7.88 2.06
CA LYS A 30 9.33 -7.71 1.51
C LYS A 30 9.97 -6.36 1.85
N ILE A 31 9.17 -5.30 1.94
CA ILE A 31 9.68 -3.92 1.99
C ILE A 31 9.37 -3.28 3.36
N CYS A 32 8.19 -3.53 3.91
CA CYS A 32 7.73 -2.82 5.10
C CYS A 32 7.97 -3.60 6.40
N SER A 33 8.05 -4.93 6.31
CA SER A 33 8.15 -5.87 7.44
C SER A 33 9.34 -5.60 8.36
N TYR A 34 10.46 -5.10 7.83
CA TYR A 34 11.64 -4.80 8.64
C TYR A 34 11.31 -3.91 9.85
N CYS A 35 10.48 -2.88 9.66
CA CYS A 35 10.00 -2.05 10.78
C CYS A 35 8.62 -2.50 11.29
N HIS A 36 7.76 -3.03 10.42
CA HIS A 36 6.35 -3.29 10.74
C HIS A 36 6.05 -4.72 11.20
N ALA A 37 7.06 -5.57 11.38
CA ALA A 37 6.89 -6.90 12.00
C ALA A 37 6.68 -6.80 13.51
N THR A 38 7.32 -5.82 14.17
CA THR A 38 7.25 -5.63 15.63
C THR A 38 6.67 -4.29 16.05
N ARG A 39 6.39 -3.39 15.09
CA ARG A 39 5.82 -2.07 15.34
C ARG A 39 4.51 -1.86 14.59
N GLN A 40 3.52 -1.30 15.29
CA GLN A 40 2.25 -0.95 14.68
C GLN A 40 2.36 0.16 13.61
N PRO A 41 1.51 0.12 12.56
CA PRO A 41 0.58 -0.98 12.25
C PRO A 41 1.31 -2.24 11.79
N TYR A 42 0.80 -3.41 12.17
CA TYR A 42 1.30 -4.71 11.72
C TYR A 42 0.73 -5.01 10.34
N LEU A 43 1.48 -4.71 9.28
CA LEU A 43 0.96 -4.69 7.91
C LEU A 43 0.61 -6.09 7.35
N LEU A 44 1.12 -7.15 7.97
CA LEU A 44 0.80 -8.56 7.65
C LEU A 44 -0.39 -9.11 8.44
N VAL A 45 -0.99 -8.31 9.32
CA VAL A 45 -2.23 -8.64 10.04
C VAL A 45 -3.33 -7.75 9.47
N TYR A 46 -4.30 -8.37 8.80
CA TYR A 46 -5.34 -7.64 8.07
C TYR A 46 -6.07 -6.61 8.96
N ASP A 47 -6.49 -6.99 10.17
CA ASP A 47 -7.18 -6.07 11.06
C ASP A 47 -6.30 -4.89 11.50
N SER A 48 -4.99 -5.09 11.62
CA SER A 48 -4.07 -4.02 12.01
C SER A 48 -3.83 -3.02 10.87
N ILE A 49 -3.72 -3.47 9.62
CA ILE A 49 -3.57 -2.55 8.48
C ILE A 49 -4.82 -1.71 8.24
N GLN A 50 -6.02 -2.21 8.58
CA GLN A 50 -7.26 -1.43 8.48
C GLN A 50 -7.26 -0.18 9.38
N THR A 51 -6.43 -0.13 10.43
CA THR A 51 -6.30 1.08 11.28
C THR A 51 -5.69 2.29 10.56
N VAL A 52 -5.02 2.07 9.42
CA VAL A 52 -4.39 3.13 8.60
C VAL A 52 -4.96 3.20 7.18
N VAL A 53 -6.02 2.46 6.90
CA VAL A 53 -6.71 2.40 5.61
C VAL A 53 -8.15 2.83 5.76
N LYS A 54 -8.63 3.65 4.84
CA LYS A 54 -10.05 3.96 4.67
C LYS A 54 -10.53 3.28 3.38
N PRO A 55 -11.28 2.17 3.47
CA PRO A 55 -11.81 1.47 2.31
C PRO A 55 -12.52 2.42 1.33
N GLY A 56 -12.23 2.29 0.04
CA GLY A 56 -12.76 3.13 -1.03
C GLY A 56 -12.13 4.53 -1.15
N LYS A 57 -11.32 4.95 -0.17
CA LYS A 57 -10.80 6.33 -0.05
C LYS A 57 -9.27 6.35 0.05
N PRO A 58 -8.54 6.03 -1.03
CA PRO A 58 -7.08 5.96 -1.00
C PRO A 58 -6.42 7.28 -0.63
N LEU A 59 -6.90 8.42 -1.13
CA LEU A 59 -6.30 9.73 -0.83
C LEU A 59 -6.52 10.17 0.63
N GLU A 60 -7.51 9.62 1.33
CA GLU A 60 -7.73 9.85 2.75
C GLU A 60 -7.07 8.79 3.64
N SER A 61 -6.47 7.75 3.05
CA SER A 61 -5.86 6.64 3.78
C SER A 61 -4.43 7.00 4.16
N ARG A 62 -4.13 6.92 5.47
CA ARG A 62 -2.79 7.21 5.99
C ARG A 62 -1.73 6.33 5.34
N LEU A 63 -2.02 5.05 5.10
CA LEU A 63 -1.13 4.14 4.38
C LEU A 63 -0.67 4.73 3.03
N TYR A 64 -1.60 5.13 2.18
CA TYR A 64 -1.28 5.65 0.86
C TYR A 64 -0.57 7.01 0.94
N PHE A 65 -1.01 7.90 1.84
CA PHE A 65 -0.35 9.19 2.08
C PHE A 65 1.14 9.02 2.36
N MET A 66 1.50 8.11 3.28
CA MET A 66 2.89 7.91 3.70
C MET A 66 3.78 7.40 2.56
N VAL A 67 3.29 6.48 1.72
CA VAL A 67 4.07 5.92 0.60
C VAL A 67 4.10 6.84 -0.60
N ALA A 68 3.02 7.57 -0.88
CA ALA A 68 2.95 8.53 -1.98
C ALA A 68 3.88 9.73 -1.75
N THR A 69 4.01 10.17 -0.49
CA THR A 69 4.90 11.27 -0.10
C THR A 69 6.34 10.83 0.19
N GLY A 70 6.65 9.54 0.04
CA GLY A 70 8.00 9.01 0.29
C GLY A 70 8.44 9.01 1.75
N GLN A 71 7.51 9.21 2.70
CA GLN A 71 7.81 9.13 4.12
C GLN A 71 8.00 7.69 4.62
N MET A 72 7.42 6.72 3.89
CA MET A 72 7.61 5.29 4.10
C MET A 72 7.93 4.56 2.78
N PRO A 73 8.77 3.51 2.83
CA PRO A 73 9.54 3.04 3.99
C PRO A 73 10.65 4.02 4.38
N LYS A 74 11.18 3.91 5.60
CA LYS A 74 12.35 4.71 6.01
C LYS A 74 13.57 4.28 5.17
N GLY A 75 14.29 5.27 4.64
CA GLY A 75 15.50 5.04 3.84
C GLY A 75 15.24 4.54 2.41
N GLY A 76 14.00 4.54 1.93
CA GLY A 76 13.68 4.07 0.58
C GLY A 76 12.37 4.63 0.04
N LYS A 77 11.97 4.17 -1.15
CA LYS A 77 10.71 4.53 -1.79
C LYS A 77 10.11 3.34 -2.53
N LEU A 78 8.79 3.28 -2.61
CA LEU A 78 8.10 2.31 -3.45
C LEU A 78 8.22 2.71 -4.93
N SER A 79 8.25 1.72 -5.82
CA SER A 79 8.01 1.94 -7.24
C SER A 79 6.56 2.37 -7.48
N GLU A 80 6.31 3.02 -8.62
CA GLU A 80 4.96 3.47 -8.99
C GLU A 80 3.97 2.29 -9.11
N GLU A 81 4.41 1.13 -9.61
CA GLU A 81 3.58 -0.09 -9.67
C GLU A 81 3.09 -0.55 -8.29
N LYS A 82 3.94 -0.46 -7.26
CA LYS A 82 3.57 -0.86 -5.89
C LYS A 82 2.64 0.17 -5.26
N LYS A 83 2.87 1.46 -5.51
CA LYS A 83 1.94 2.52 -5.11
C LYS A 83 0.59 2.36 -5.80
N TRP A 84 0.58 1.98 -7.08
CA TRP A 84 -0.61 1.66 -7.85
C TRP A 84 -1.38 0.49 -7.23
N ALA A 85 -0.70 -0.61 -6.88
CA ALA A 85 -1.34 -1.76 -6.25
C ALA A 85 -2.00 -1.39 -4.90
N ILE A 86 -1.31 -0.61 -4.06
CA ILE A 86 -1.86 -0.10 -2.79
C ILE A 86 -3.08 0.78 -3.06
N TYR A 87 -2.95 1.75 -3.96
CA TYR A 87 -4.02 2.69 -4.28
C TYR A 87 -5.28 1.96 -4.75
N HIS A 88 -5.14 1.02 -5.68
CA HIS A 88 -6.27 0.30 -6.25
C HIS A 88 -6.86 -0.72 -5.28
N TRP A 89 -6.05 -1.38 -4.46
CA TRP A 89 -6.56 -2.25 -3.39
C TRP A 89 -7.47 -1.46 -2.44
N ILE A 90 -7.00 -0.29 -1.98
CA ILE A 90 -7.80 0.58 -1.11
C ILE A 90 -9.06 1.07 -1.84
N LYS A 91 -8.91 1.56 -3.08
CA LYS A 91 -10.03 2.02 -3.92
C LYS A 91 -11.10 0.93 -4.11
N ASN A 92 -10.69 -0.33 -4.19
CA ASN A 92 -11.58 -1.49 -4.36
C ASN A 92 -12.15 -2.02 -3.03
N GLY A 93 -12.05 -1.25 -1.94
CA GLY A 93 -12.63 -1.57 -0.65
C GLY A 93 -11.68 -2.28 0.32
N ALA A 94 -10.38 -2.34 0.00
CA ALA A 94 -9.33 -2.86 0.87
C ALA A 94 -9.62 -4.26 1.44
N LYS A 95 -10.22 -5.16 0.64
CA LYS A 95 -10.71 -6.48 1.08
C LYS A 95 -9.58 -7.41 1.52
N ASN A 96 -9.90 -8.35 2.40
CA ASN A 96 -9.06 -9.50 2.76
C ASN A 96 -9.37 -10.62 1.78
N ASP A 97 -8.45 -10.93 0.88
CA ASP A 97 -8.58 -11.93 -0.18
C ASP A 97 -7.45 -12.94 -0.18
#